data_AF-A0A950NDH6-F1
#
_entry.id   AF-A0A950NDH6-F1
#
_cell.length_a   1.000
_cell.length_b   1.000
_cell.length_c   1.000
_cell.angle_alpha   90.00
_cell.angle_beta   90.00
_cell.angle_gamma   90.00
#
_symmetry.space_group_name_H-M   'P 1'
#
loop_
_entity.id
_entity.type
_entity.pdbx_description
1 polymer ?
#
loop_
_entity_poly.entity_id
_entity_poly.type
_entity_poly.pdbx_seq_one_letter_code
_entity_poly.pdbx_strand_id
1 'polypeptide(L)'
;MSKDLTGNQKGYAVALTLGTAAALAGMLFLLSWIAHTYGTETKPAVKPRPGVVAKAPATTGDFDPSKPAFWLAFVPSLGLCFLPPWIAAVVGASIGLLYGLEAGLLASYDLGEPLHWLAWIADLTWSLPNTIFGFSIGNPLYFIMGSISRDLSMNKTWIAFSGNLPGGALQTLGPVNLGGAGKHELVHLVQARVLGPIYLPLQLISYVINSLIQVLWTILIGWILLVTGVRDSAWFRPASDSAVRTKSGKSGPADFFGWIYRYSVMELWAYATE
;
A
#
# COMPACT_ATOMS: atom_id res chain seq x y z
N MET A 1 6.90 -23.00 18.82
CA MET A 1 7.98 -22.22 19.44
C MET A 1 8.80 -21.61 18.32
N SER A 2 8.79 -20.28 18.18
CA SER A 2 9.67 -19.60 17.22
C SER A 2 11.12 -19.92 17.60
N LYS A 3 11.90 -20.49 16.68
CA LYS A 3 13.34 -20.69 16.90
C LYS A 3 14.01 -19.34 17.09
N ASP A 4 15.05 -19.26 17.90
CA ASP A 4 15.83 -18.03 18.02
C ASP A 4 16.44 -17.63 16.66
N LEU A 5 16.72 -16.34 16.48
CA LEU A 5 17.50 -15.86 15.33
C LEU A 5 18.89 -16.49 15.35
N THR A 6 19.35 -16.97 14.19
CA THR A 6 20.75 -17.40 14.03
C THR A 6 21.70 -16.21 14.19
N GLY A 7 23.00 -16.47 14.35
CA GLY A 7 24.01 -15.40 14.44
C GLY A 7 23.95 -14.45 13.23
N ASN A 8 23.86 -15.00 12.02
CA ASN A 8 23.74 -14.22 10.79
C ASN A 8 22.43 -13.42 10.77
N GLN A 9 21.30 -14.04 11.13
CA GLN A 9 20.00 -13.35 11.16
C GLN A 9 20.00 -12.18 12.15
N LYS A 10 20.69 -12.28 13.30
CA LYS A 10 20.85 -11.14 14.23
C LYS A 10 21.65 -10.01 13.60
N GLY A 11 22.74 -10.32 12.89
CA GLY A 11 23.51 -9.33 12.13
C GLY A 11 22.67 -8.64 11.06
N TYR A 12 21.88 -9.41 10.30
CA TYR A 12 20.96 -8.86 9.30
C TYR A 12 19.87 -8.01 9.93
N ALA A 13 19.32 -8.42 11.07
CA ALA A 13 18.31 -7.63 11.78
C ALA A 13 18.84 -6.24 12.17
N VAL A 14 20.08 -6.15 12.67
CA VAL A 14 20.72 -4.86 12.99
C VAL A 14 20.91 -4.03 11.72
N ALA A 15 21.41 -4.62 10.64
CA ALA A 15 21.62 -3.93 9.37
C ALA A 15 20.30 -3.41 8.77
N LEU A 16 19.25 -4.23 8.76
CA LEU A 16 17.90 -3.86 8.31
C LEU A 16 17.34 -2.73 9.16
N THR A 17 17.44 -2.82 10.49
CA THR A 17 16.92 -1.81 11.42
C THR A 17 17.57 -0.45 11.20
N LEU A 18 18.91 -0.39 11.23
CA LEU A 18 19.65 0.87 11.11
C LEU A 18 19.62 1.41 9.69
N GLY A 19 19.77 0.53 8.69
CA GLY A 19 19.75 0.92 7.28
C GLY A 19 18.39 1.45 6.84
N THR A 20 17.30 0.82 7.28
CA THR A 20 15.93 1.29 6.97
C THR A 20 15.67 2.64 7.63
N ALA A 21 16.03 2.80 8.91
CA ALA A 21 15.88 4.09 9.60
C ALA A 21 16.62 5.22 8.88
N ALA A 22 17.90 5.01 8.52
CA ALA A 22 18.70 5.99 7.81
C ALA A 22 18.14 6.32 6.42
N ALA A 23 17.75 5.29 5.65
CA ALA A 23 17.20 5.45 4.30
C ALA A 23 15.89 6.26 4.31
N LEU A 24 14.94 5.92 5.18
CA LEU A 24 13.66 6.63 5.25
C LEU A 24 13.82 8.05 5.78
N ALA A 25 14.72 8.27 6.75
CA ALA A 25 15.03 9.61 7.24
C ALA A 25 15.55 10.49 6.10
N GLY A 26 16.53 9.99 5.33
CA GLY A 26 17.11 10.71 4.19
C GLY A 26 16.09 10.97 3.08
N MET A 27 15.29 9.97 2.72
CA MET A 27 14.30 10.08 1.64
C MET A 27 13.20 11.08 1.98
N LEU A 28 12.59 10.99 3.18
CA LEU A 28 11.54 11.93 3.57
C LEU A 28 12.08 13.33 3.83
N PHE A 29 13.31 13.48 4.33
CA PHE A 29 13.98 14.78 4.38
C PHE A 29 14.09 15.39 3.00
N LEU A 30 14.60 14.63 2.02
CA LEU A 30 14.81 15.11 0.65
C LEU A 30 13.49 15.47 -0.03
N LEU A 31 12.47 14.61 0.05
CA LEU A 31 11.16 14.87 -0.54
C LEU A 31 10.48 16.09 0.09
N SER A 32 10.57 16.23 1.42
CA SER A 32 10.07 17.42 2.11
C SER A 32 10.84 18.68 1.69
N TRP A 33 12.17 18.61 1.61
CA TRP A 33 13.00 19.73 1.19
C TRP A 33 12.67 20.17 -0.24
N ILE A 34 12.50 19.23 -1.17
CA ILE A 34 12.06 19.51 -2.55
C ILE A 34 10.68 20.17 -2.54
N ALA A 35 9.72 19.65 -1.77
CA ALA A 35 8.37 20.20 -1.70
C ALA A 35 8.36 21.64 -1.18
N HIS A 36 9.15 21.94 -0.15
CA HIS A 36 9.25 23.29 0.42
C HIS A 36 10.05 24.26 -0.46
N THR A 37 11.02 23.75 -1.24
CA THR A 37 11.87 24.58 -2.09
C THR A 37 11.19 24.90 -3.43
N TYR A 38 10.47 23.93 -4.01
CA TYR A 38 9.94 24.01 -5.37
C TYR A 38 8.41 23.91 -5.46
N GLY A 39 7.74 23.40 -4.43
CA GLY A 39 6.29 23.20 -4.41
C GLY A 39 5.49 24.43 -3.94
N THR A 40 6.13 25.41 -3.31
CA THR A 40 5.46 26.59 -2.78
C THR A 40 5.41 27.71 -3.83
N GLU A 41 4.29 28.42 -3.95
CA GLU A 41 4.31 29.73 -4.62
C GLU A 41 5.03 30.77 -3.74
N THR A 42 6.12 31.33 -4.25
CA THR A 42 6.63 32.59 -3.73
C THR A 42 5.63 33.67 -4.12
N LYS A 43 4.67 34.00 -3.24
CA LYS A 43 3.82 35.18 -3.45
C LYS A 43 4.76 36.39 -3.56
N PRO A 44 4.68 37.20 -4.63
CA PRO A 44 5.52 38.37 -4.76
C PRO A 44 5.33 39.23 -3.51
N ALA A 45 6.44 39.72 -2.96
CA ALA A 45 6.39 40.58 -1.78
C ALA A 45 5.45 41.75 -2.07
N VAL A 46 4.31 41.81 -1.36
CA VAL A 46 3.40 42.95 -1.45
C VAL A 46 4.21 44.16 -1.01
N LYS A 47 4.38 45.15 -1.91
CA LYS A 47 5.11 46.38 -1.58
C LYS A 47 4.51 46.95 -0.28
N PRO A 48 5.31 47.18 0.77
CA PRO A 48 4.78 47.70 2.02
C PRO A 48 4.12 49.06 1.77
N ARG A 49 2.87 49.20 2.20
CA ARG A 49 2.24 50.53 2.24
C ARG A 49 2.94 51.36 3.33
N PRO A 50 3.18 52.67 3.11
CA PRO A 50 3.75 53.53 4.13
C PRO A 50 2.94 53.43 5.44
N GLY A 51 3.63 53.17 6.56
CA GLY A 51 3.00 53.04 7.88
C GLY A 51 2.47 51.65 8.25
N VAL A 52 2.56 50.65 7.36
CA VAL A 52 2.18 49.25 7.68
C VAL A 52 3.45 48.42 7.86
N VAL A 53 3.66 47.90 9.07
CA VAL A 53 4.73 46.92 9.34
C VAL A 53 4.45 45.69 8.49
N ALA A 54 5.31 45.41 7.51
CA ALA A 54 5.18 44.23 6.67
C ALA A 54 5.22 42.99 7.56
N LYS A 55 4.13 42.24 7.61
CA LYS A 55 4.13 40.92 8.23
C LYS A 55 5.11 40.07 7.43
N ALA A 56 6.10 39.47 8.10
CA ALA A 56 7.01 38.53 7.43
C ALA A 56 6.15 37.54 6.64
N PRO A 57 6.49 37.26 5.36
CA PRO A 57 5.71 36.32 4.57
C PRO A 57 5.60 35.03 5.37
N ALA A 58 4.36 34.62 5.66
CA ALA A 58 4.14 33.38 6.36
C ALA A 58 4.74 32.28 5.47
N THR A 59 5.76 31.58 5.98
CA THR A 59 6.40 30.43 5.31
C THR A 59 5.51 29.20 5.29
N THR A 60 4.21 29.36 5.59
CA THR A 60 3.17 28.39 5.23
C THR A 60 2.99 28.51 3.72
N GLY A 61 3.93 27.95 2.97
CA GLY A 61 3.84 27.90 1.53
C GLY A 61 2.55 27.19 1.15
N ASP A 62 1.66 27.90 0.47
CA ASP A 62 0.47 27.31 -0.10
C ASP A 62 0.95 26.26 -1.11
N PHE A 63 0.84 24.98 -0.76
CA PHE A 63 1.18 23.88 -1.64
C PHE A 63 0.21 23.89 -2.83
N ASP A 64 0.74 24.03 -4.04
CA ASP A 64 -0.06 24.15 -5.25
C ASP A 64 -0.16 22.79 -5.99
N PRO A 65 -1.33 22.12 -5.97
CA PRO A 65 -1.51 20.84 -6.64
C PRO A 65 -1.47 20.93 -8.17
N SER A 66 -1.43 22.13 -8.76
CA SER A 66 -1.21 22.28 -10.20
C SER A 66 0.26 22.05 -10.61
N LYS A 67 1.20 22.10 -9.66
CA LYS A 67 2.64 21.97 -9.95
C LYS A 67 3.10 20.51 -9.98
N PRO A 68 3.90 20.06 -10.97
CA PRO A 68 4.44 18.70 -10.99
C PRO A 68 5.26 18.33 -9.75
N ALA A 69 6.03 19.28 -9.20
CA ALA A 69 6.82 19.08 -7.98
C ALA A 69 5.97 18.70 -6.76
N PHE A 70 4.71 19.17 -6.70
CA PHE A 70 3.77 18.76 -5.66
C PHE A 70 3.51 17.26 -5.72
N TRP A 71 3.14 16.74 -6.89
CA TRP A 71 2.82 15.32 -7.05
C TRP A 71 4.04 14.40 -6.90
N LEU A 72 5.19 14.85 -7.38
CA LEU A 72 6.47 14.14 -7.23
C LEU A 72 6.91 14.00 -5.77
N ALA A 73 6.51 14.92 -4.88
CA ALA A 73 6.78 14.80 -3.45
C ALA A 73 5.63 14.13 -2.69
N PHE A 74 4.38 14.44 -3.05
CA PHE A 74 3.18 13.97 -2.36
C PHE A 74 2.99 12.47 -2.50
N VAL A 75 3.00 11.95 -3.74
CA VAL A 75 2.73 10.52 -3.99
C VAL A 75 3.78 9.64 -3.32
N PRO A 76 5.10 9.92 -3.43
CA PRO A 76 6.11 9.07 -2.82
C PRO A 76 6.17 9.14 -1.29
N SER A 77 5.69 10.24 -0.69
CA SER A 77 5.71 10.44 0.76
C SER A 77 4.37 10.19 1.44
N LEU A 78 3.31 9.88 0.68
CA LEU A 78 1.93 9.87 1.16
C LEU A 78 1.54 11.16 1.89
N GLY A 79 2.05 12.30 1.41
CA GLY A 79 1.84 13.63 2.01
C GLY A 79 2.77 14.00 3.17
N LEU A 80 3.66 13.11 3.62
CA LEU A 80 4.64 13.44 4.67
C LEU A 80 5.63 14.54 4.25
N CYS A 81 5.76 14.82 2.95
CA CYS A 81 6.56 15.93 2.44
C CYS A 81 6.09 17.33 2.91
N PHE A 82 4.87 17.45 3.44
CA PHE A 82 4.35 18.72 3.99
C PHE A 82 4.90 19.05 5.38
N LEU A 83 5.50 18.07 6.06
CA LEU A 83 6.21 18.34 7.31
C LEU A 83 7.50 19.10 7.01
N PRO A 84 7.96 20.01 7.89
CA PRO A 84 9.30 20.58 7.78
C PRO A 84 10.38 19.49 7.60
N PRO A 85 11.44 19.70 6.79
CA PRO A 85 12.35 18.63 6.40
C PRO A 85 12.94 17.82 7.55
N TRP A 86 13.34 18.47 8.65
CA TRP A 86 13.88 17.79 9.82
C TRP A 86 12.82 16.98 10.58
N ILE A 87 11.55 17.42 10.60
CA ILE A 87 10.43 16.65 11.18
C ILE A 87 10.16 15.43 10.29
N ALA A 88 10.12 15.62 8.97
CA ALA A 88 9.97 14.54 8.01
C ALA A 88 11.08 13.48 8.17
N ALA A 89 12.32 13.93 8.42
CA ALA A 89 13.45 13.03 8.71
C ALA A 89 13.24 12.21 9.98
N VAL A 90 12.80 12.83 11.08
CA VAL A 90 12.53 12.14 12.35
C VAL A 90 11.38 11.14 12.21
N VAL A 91 10.31 11.51 11.51
CA VAL A 91 9.19 10.61 11.20
C VAL A 91 9.69 9.43 10.34
N GLY A 92 10.49 9.71 9.31
CA GLY A 92 11.09 8.68 8.46
C GLY A 92 12.00 7.74 9.24
N ALA A 93 12.88 8.27 10.09
CA ALA A 93 13.73 7.48 10.97
C ALA A 93 12.90 6.56 11.87
N SER A 94 11.81 7.08 12.43
CA SER A 94 10.94 6.32 13.34
C SER A 94 10.22 5.18 12.62
N ILE A 95 9.61 5.46 11.46
CA ILE A 95 8.96 4.44 10.63
C ILE A 95 9.99 3.40 10.17
N GLY A 96 11.15 3.84 9.70
CA GLY A 96 12.19 2.94 9.23
C GLY A 96 12.82 2.09 10.33
N LEU A 97 12.95 2.64 11.55
CA LEU A 97 13.39 1.87 12.70
C LEU A 97 12.40 0.74 13.02
N LEU A 98 11.11 1.06 13.06
CA LEU A 98 10.07 0.07 13.40
C LEU A 98 9.92 -1.00 12.30
N TYR A 99 9.85 -0.60 11.03
CA TYR A 99 9.79 -1.55 9.92
C TYR A 99 11.04 -2.43 9.83
N GLY A 100 12.24 -1.82 9.95
CA GLY A 100 13.50 -2.55 9.90
C GLY A 100 13.66 -3.52 11.08
N LEU A 101 13.20 -3.14 12.28
CA LEU A 101 13.16 -4.01 13.44
C LEU A 101 12.21 -5.19 13.21
N GLU A 102 11.00 -4.94 12.72
CA GLU A 102 10.02 -5.99 12.41
C GLU A 102 10.56 -6.97 11.36
N ALA A 103 11.01 -6.45 10.20
CA ALA A 103 11.59 -7.27 9.14
C ALA A 103 12.82 -8.06 9.62
N GLY A 104 13.63 -7.47 10.51
CA GLY A 104 14.77 -8.12 11.14
C GLY A 104 14.38 -9.25 12.10
N LEU A 105 13.41 -9.00 12.98
CA LEU A 105 12.91 -10.01 13.94
C LEU A 105 12.24 -11.19 13.22
N LEU A 106 11.62 -10.94 12.08
CA LEU A 106 11.01 -11.97 11.24
C LEU A 106 11.99 -12.64 10.29
N ALA A 107 13.25 -12.17 10.23
CA ALA A 107 14.24 -12.61 9.26
C ALA A 107 13.70 -12.60 7.81
N SER A 108 12.94 -11.54 7.46
CA SER A 108 12.26 -11.44 6.16
C SER A 108 13.25 -11.36 5.00
N TYR A 109 14.41 -10.74 5.21
CA TYR A 109 15.47 -10.60 4.21
C TYR A 109 16.73 -11.38 4.64
N ASP A 110 17.16 -12.31 3.79
CA ASP A 110 18.47 -12.95 3.93
C ASP A 110 19.51 -12.10 3.19
N LEU A 111 20.23 -11.25 3.92
CA LEU A 111 21.24 -10.37 3.31
C LEU A 111 22.51 -11.12 2.86
N GLY A 112 22.55 -12.44 2.98
CA GLY A 112 23.50 -13.29 2.26
C GLY A 112 23.16 -13.46 0.78
N GLU A 113 21.90 -13.19 0.39
CA GLU A 113 21.41 -13.35 -0.98
C GLU A 113 21.30 -11.99 -1.70
N PRO A 114 21.93 -11.83 -2.90
CA PRO A 114 21.87 -10.56 -3.64
C PRO A 114 20.46 -10.10 -4.01
N LEU A 115 19.55 -11.04 -4.29
CA LEU A 115 18.16 -10.69 -4.63
C LEU A 115 17.40 -10.07 -3.44
N HIS A 116 17.73 -10.46 -2.22
CA HIS A 116 17.11 -9.90 -1.01
C HIS A 116 17.60 -8.48 -0.75
N TRP A 117 18.86 -8.16 -1.09
CA TRP A 117 19.35 -6.78 -1.10
C TRP A 117 18.59 -5.93 -2.11
N LEU A 118 18.41 -6.42 -3.34
CA LEU A 118 17.67 -5.69 -4.36
C LEU A 118 16.21 -5.46 -3.97
N ALA A 119 15.55 -6.48 -3.41
CA ALA A 119 14.19 -6.38 -2.89
C ALA A 119 14.10 -5.32 -1.78
N TRP A 120 15.01 -5.36 -0.81
CA TRP A 120 15.04 -4.39 0.28
C TRP A 120 15.28 -2.96 -0.24
N ILE A 121 16.26 -2.76 -1.13
CA ILE A 121 16.52 -1.45 -1.74
C ILE A 121 15.29 -0.94 -2.50
N ALA A 122 14.63 -1.80 -3.28
CA ALA A 122 13.40 -1.43 -3.98
C ALA A 122 12.30 -1.00 -3.00
N ASP A 123 12.12 -1.72 -1.90
CA ASP A 123 11.13 -1.41 -0.87
C ASP A 123 11.43 -0.08 -0.15
N LEU A 124 12.69 0.32 -0.02
CA LEU A 124 13.09 1.57 0.64
C LEU A 124 13.23 2.79 -0.28
N THR A 125 13.14 2.59 -1.60
CA THR A 125 13.34 3.66 -2.60
C THR A 125 12.13 3.79 -3.51
N TRP A 126 12.11 3.03 -4.60
CA TRP A 126 11.08 3.11 -5.63
C TRP A 126 9.70 2.66 -5.13
N SER A 127 9.64 1.58 -4.36
CA SER A 127 8.39 1.06 -3.79
C SER A 127 8.09 1.59 -2.39
N LEU A 128 8.82 2.62 -1.93
CA LEU A 128 8.66 3.20 -0.60
C LEU A 128 7.21 3.53 -0.21
N PRO A 129 6.36 4.08 -1.10
CA PRO A 129 4.97 4.38 -0.74
C PRO A 129 4.19 3.13 -0.37
N ASN A 130 4.45 2.03 -1.08
CA ASN A 130 3.79 0.75 -0.82
C ASN A 130 4.30 0.15 0.48
N THR A 131 5.60 0.28 0.77
CA THR A 131 6.19 -0.13 2.05
C THR A 131 5.60 0.64 3.22
N ILE A 132 5.54 1.98 3.14
CA ILE A 132 4.95 2.81 4.20
C ILE A 132 3.46 2.48 4.35
N PHE A 133 2.72 2.30 3.26
CA PHE A 133 1.30 1.95 3.33
C PHE A 133 1.07 0.56 3.95
N GLY A 134 1.82 -0.44 3.50
CA GLY A 134 1.79 -1.79 4.07
C GLY A 134 2.09 -1.79 5.56
N PHE A 135 3.17 -1.10 5.96
CA PHE A 135 3.57 -1.01 7.36
C PHE A 135 2.60 -0.18 8.23
N SER A 136 2.12 0.96 7.73
CA SER A 136 1.34 1.90 8.56
C SER A 136 -0.16 1.58 8.58
N ILE A 137 -0.67 0.94 7.52
CA ILE A 137 -2.09 0.61 7.36
C ILE A 137 -2.30 -0.91 7.37
N GLY A 138 -1.52 -1.64 6.57
CA GLY A 138 -1.63 -3.09 6.45
C GLY A 138 -1.35 -3.83 7.77
N ASN A 139 -0.21 -3.56 8.41
CA ASN A 139 0.15 -4.22 9.67
C ASN A 139 -0.91 -4.05 10.77
N PRO A 140 -1.36 -2.82 11.13
CA PRO A 140 -2.41 -2.67 12.14
C PRO A 140 -3.71 -3.38 11.77
N LEU A 141 -4.11 -3.31 10.50
CA LEU A 141 -5.33 -3.96 10.01
C LEU A 141 -5.23 -5.49 10.13
N TYR A 142 -4.10 -6.06 9.72
CA TYR A 142 -3.89 -7.50 9.70
C TYR A 142 -3.65 -8.10 11.08
N PHE A 143 -3.15 -7.30 12.03
CA PHE A 143 -3.07 -7.69 13.43
C PHE A 143 -4.45 -7.95 14.06
N ILE A 144 -5.51 -7.30 13.54
CA ILE A 144 -6.90 -7.55 13.98
C ILE A 144 -7.43 -8.87 13.39
N MET A 145 -6.92 -9.28 12.23
CA MET A 145 -7.42 -10.42 11.45
C MET A 145 -6.61 -11.70 11.63
N GLY A 146 -5.41 -11.60 12.17
CA GLY A 146 -4.50 -12.72 12.36
C GLY A 146 -3.28 -12.35 13.19
N SER A 147 -2.31 -13.26 13.23
CA SER A 147 -1.06 -13.05 13.95
C SER A 147 0.12 -13.05 12.99
N ILE A 148 1.06 -12.15 13.24
CA ILE A 148 2.32 -12.08 12.51
C ILE A 148 3.04 -13.44 12.58
N SER A 149 3.56 -13.90 11.44
CA SER A 149 4.16 -15.23 11.32
C SER A 149 5.57 -15.14 10.77
N ARG A 150 6.54 -15.42 11.64
CA ARG A 150 7.94 -15.52 11.25
C ARG A 150 8.16 -16.65 10.24
N ASP A 151 7.53 -17.80 10.42
CA ASP A 151 7.70 -18.94 9.52
C ASP A 151 7.22 -18.64 8.09
N LEU A 152 6.17 -17.81 7.95
CA LEU A 152 5.67 -17.36 6.64
C LEU A 152 6.45 -16.17 6.06
N SER A 153 7.19 -15.43 6.89
CA SER A 153 7.95 -14.23 6.49
C SER A 153 9.40 -14.53 6.15
N MET A 154 10.00 -15.51 6.84
CA MET A 154 11.42 -15.79 6.82
C MET A 154 11.90 -16.10 5.40
N ASN A 155 12.89 -15.33 4.96
CA ASN A 155 13.50 -15.41 3.63
C ASN A 155 12.47 -15.29 2.49
N LYS A 156 11.41 -14.49 2.68
CA LYS A 156 10.41 -14.22 1.63
C LYS A 156 10.38 -12.78 1.14
N THR A 157 11.17 -11.88 1.73
CA THR A 157 11.18 -10.45 1.43
C THR A 157 9.83 -9.76 1.69
N TRP A 158 9.02 -10.30 2.60
CA TRP A 158 7.76 -9.70 3.06
C TRP A 158 7.53 -9.94 4.55
N ILE A 159 6.47 -9.36 5.07
CA ILE A 159 5.93 -9.58 6.43
C ILE A 159 4.57 -10.25 6.26
N ALA A 160 4.42 -11.47 6.76
CA ALA A 160 3.23 -12.29 6.56
C ALA A 160 2.46 -12.52 7.87
N PHE A 161 1.13 -12.48 7.78
CA PHE A 161 0.19 -12.80 8.85
C PHE A 161 -0.52 -14.13 8.54
N SER A 162 -0.73 -14.93 9.58
CA SER A 162 -1.32 -16.28 9.52
C SER A 162 -2.86 -16.32 9.51
N GLY A 163 -3.53 -15.18 9.35
CA GLY A 163 -4.99 -15.05 9.29
C GLY A 163 -5.52 -14.86 7.87
N ASN A 164 -6.83 -14.60 7.75
CA ASN A 164 -7.48 -14.28 6.48
C ASN A 164 -8.62 -13.27 6.69
N LEU A 165 -9.00 -12.59 5.61
CA LEU A 165 -10.20 -11.75 5.61
C LEU A 165 -11.47 -12.61 5.68
N PRO A 166 -12.61 -12.03 6.08
CA PRO A 166 -13.90 -12.69 5.98
C PRO A 166 -14.12 -13.31 4.59
N GLY A 167 -14.54 -14.58 4.55
CA GLY A 167 -14.68 -15.32 3.29
C GLY A 167 -13.40 -16.04 2.84
N GLY A 168 -12.30 -15.95 3.59
CA GLY A 168 -11.04 -16.63 3.27
C GLY A 168 -10.16 -15.85 2.28
N ALA A 169 -10.46 -14.58 2.02
CA ALA A 169 -9.66 -13.75 1.12
C ALA A 169 -8.30 -13.44 1.74
N LEU A 170 -7.28 -13.48 0.88
CA LEU A 170 -5.91 -13.09 1.19
C LEU A 170 -5.68 -11.69 0.60
N GLN A 171 -4.72 -10.95 1.14
CA GLN A 171 -4.46 -9.59 0.69
C GLN A 171 -3.00 -9.22 0.93
N THR A 172 -2.38 -8.59 -0.07
CA THR A 172 -1.06 -7.97 0.04
C THR A 172 -1.17 -6.45 -0.10
N LEU A 173 -0.54 -5.73 0.82
CA LEU A 173 -0.37 -4.28 0.80
C LEU A 173 1.13 -3.96 0.88
N GLY A 174 1.74 -3.67 -0.27
CA GLY A 174 3.19 -3.51 -0.35
C GLY A 174 3.91 -4.80 0.08
N PRO A 175 4.90 -4.73 0.99
CA PRO A 175 5.59 -5.91 1.53
C PRO A 175 4.86 -6.58 2.69
N VAL A 176 3.62 -6.20 3.00
CA VAL A 176 2.84 -6.78 4.10
C VAL A 176 1.71 -7.63 3.53
N ASN A 177 1.60 -8.87 4.00
CA ASN A 177 0.67 -9.87 3.51
C ASN A 177 -0.21 -10.46 4.63
N LEU A 178 -1.49 -10.66 4.34
CA LEU A 178 -2.43 -11.46 5.11
C LEU A 178 -2.82 -12.69 4.30
N GLY A 179 -2.69 -13.88 4.90
CA GLY A 179 -3.09 -15.13 4.24
C GLY A 179 -1.95 -16.06 3.87
N GLY A 180 -0.71 -15.58 3.94
CA GLY A 180 0.51 -16.38 3.82
C GLY A 180 1.20 -16.31 2.46
N ALA A 181 2.11 -17.26 2.25
CA ALA A 181 3.12 -17.26 1.19
C ALA A 181 2.64 -17.81 -0.16
N GLY A 182 1.41 -17.51 -0.56
CA GLY A 182 0.85 -17.96 -1.84
C GLY A 182 1.60 -17.37 -3.04
N LYS A 183 1.63 -18.10 -4.17
CA LYS A 183 2.19 -17.56 -5.42
C LYS A 183 1.44 -16.32 -5.89
N HIS A 184 0.12 -16.30 -5.78
CA HIS A 184 -0.76 -15.14 -6.03
C HIS A 184 -0.26 -13.88 -5.33
N GLU A 185 -0.02 -13.99 -4.03
CA GLU A 185 0.38 -12.86 -3.20
C GLU A 185 1.80 -12.35 -3.52
N LEU A 186 2.68 -13.25 -3.96
CA LEU A 186 3.99 -12.87 -4.48
C LEU A 186 3.88 -12.03 -5.74
N VAL A 187 2.90 -12.30 -6.60
CA VAL A 187 2.66 -11.45 -7.76
C VAL A 187 2.28 -10.05 -7.31
N HIS A 188 1.39 -9.89 -6.34
CA HIS A 188 1.06 -8.55 -5.82
C HIS A 188 2.24 -7.80 -5.21
N LEU A 189 3.12 -8.51 -4.50
CA LEU A 189 4.39 -7.91 -4.02
C LEU A 189 5.27 -7.45 -5.19
N VAL A 190 5.43 -8.29 -6.21
CA VAL A 190 6.20 -7.94 -7.42
C VAL A 190 5.56 -6.77 -8.15
N GLN A 191 4.24 -6.74 -8.29
CA GLN A 191 3.50 -5.62 -8.88
C GLN A 191 3.77 -4.34 -8.11
N ALA A 192 3.71 -4.36 -6.77
CA ALA A 192 4.02 -3.21 -5.94
C ALA A 192 5.46 -2.72 -6.12
N ARG A 193 6.42 -3.65 -6.24
CA ARG A 193 7.83 -3.31 -6.49
C ARG A 193 8.07 -2.76 -7.89
N VAL A 194 7.49 -3.36 -8.92
CA VAL A 194 7.68 -2.93 -10.32
C VAL A 194 7.00 -1.60 -10.57
N LEU A 195 5.74 -1.46 -10.14
CA LEU A 195 4.96 -0.23 -10.35
C LEU A 195 5.33 0.88 -9.37
N GLY A 196 5.99 0.57 -8.25
CA GLY A 196 6.51 1.56 -7.32
C GLY A 196 5.44 2.56 -6.87
N PRO A 197 5.64 3.88 -7.00
CA PRO A 197 4.72 4.87 -6.45
C PRO A 197 3.33 4.86 -7.09
N ILE A 198 3.18 4.33 -8.31
CA ILE A 198 1.90 4.30 -9.03
C ILE A 198 1.06 3.06 -8.71
N TYR A 199 1.60 2.08 -7.99
CA TYR A 199 0.86 0.87 -7.64
C TYR A 199 -0.43 1.18 -6.85
N LEU A 200 -0.33 1.88 -5.71
CA LEU A 200 -1.50 2.22 -4.90
C LEU A 200 -2.53 3.08 -5.66
N PRO A 201 -2.14 4.15 -6.39
CA PRO A 201 -3.08 4.88 -7.26
C PRO A 201 -3.78 3.97 -8.27
N LEU A 202 -3.06 3.10 -8.97
CA LEU A 202 -3.64 2.19 -9.95
C LEU A 202 -4.59 1.18 -9.29
N GLN A 203 -4.21 0.62 -8.14
CA GLN A 203 -5.06 -0.28 -7.38
C GLN A 203 -6.35 0.42 -6.94
N LEU A 204 -6.25 1.64 -6.41
CA LEU A 204 -7.41 2.44 -6.00
C LEU A 204 -8.31 2.76 -7.19
N ILE A 205 -7.75 3.22 -8.31
CA ILE A 205 -8.50 3.48 -9.54
C ILE A 205 -9.19 2.21 -10.03
N SER A 206 -8.50 1.08 -10.02
CA SER A 206 -9.09 -0.21 -10.41
C SER A 206 -10.24 -0.60 -9.48
N TYR A 207 -10.11 -0.38 -8.16
CA TYR A 207 -11.20 -0.61 -7.21
C TYR A 207 -12.38 0.32 -7.46
N VAL A 208 -12.15 1.61 -7.69
CA VAL A 208 -13.22 2.59 -7.96
C VAL A 208 -13.93 2.25 -9.25
N ILE A 209 -13.22 1.99 -10.34
CA ILE A 209 -13.80 1.61 -11.63
C ILE A 209 -14.63 0.33 -11.48
N ASN A 210 -14.07 -0.71 -10.87
CA ASN A 210 -14.81 -1.96 -10.64
C ASN A 210 -16.06 -1.74 -9.80
N SER A 211 -15.97 -0.95 -8.72
CA SER A 211 -17.10 -0.64 -7.85
C SER A 211 -18.18 0.14 -8.60
N LEU A 212 -17.80 1.16 -9.37
CA LEU A 212 -18.74 1.96 -10.18
C LEU A 212 -19.43 1.10 -11.23
N ILE A 213 -18.70 0.24 -11.95
CA ILE A 213 -19.30 -0.66 -12.93
C ILE A 213 -20.26 -1.63 -12.24
N GLN A 214 -19.88 -2.21 -11.08
CA GLN A 214 -20.77 -3.09 -10.32
C GLN A 214 -22.05 -2.37 -9.90
N VAL A 215 -21.96 -1.15 -9.36
CA VAL A 215 -23.12 -0.35 -8.93
C VAL A 215 -23.99 0.04 -10.12
N LEU A 216 -23.41 0.56 -11.20
CA LEU A 216 -24.15 0.97 -12.39
C LEU A 216 -24.85 -0.21 -13.05
N TRP A 217 -24.15 -1.33 -13.20
CA TRP A 217 -24.77 -2.53 -13.77
C TRP A 217 -25.91 -3.04 -12.90
N THR A 218 -25.71 -3.08 -11.58
CA THR A 218 -26.73 -3.46 -10.60
C THR A 218 -27.99 -2.62 -10.79
N ILE A 219 -27.83 -1.28 -10.83
CA ILE A 219 -28.96 -0.34 -10.89
C ILE A 219 -29.66 -0.42 -12.25
N LEU A 220 -28.91 -0.54 -13.35
CA LEU A 220 -29.45 -0.46 -14.71
C LEU A 220 -30.01 -1.80 -15.20
N ILE A 221 -29.15 -2.82 -15.28
CA ILE A 221 -29.46 -4.09 -15.95
C ILE A 221 -29.88 -5.13 -14.93
N GLY A 222 -29.20 -5.17 -13.81
CA GLY A 222 -29.46 -6.16 -12.77
C GLY A 222 -30.92 -6.13 -12.30
N TRP A 223 -31.46 -4.96 -11.99
CA TRP A 223 -32.86 -4.83 -11.53
C TRP A 223 -33.85 -5.33 -12.57
N ILE A 224 -33.59 -5.09 -13.86
CA ILE A 224 -34.41 -5.61 -14.95
C ILE A 224 -34.37 -7.14 -14.97
N LEU A 225 -33.17 -7.74 -14.88
CA LEU A 225 -33.00 -9.20 -14.86
C LEU A 225 -33.65 -9.85 -13.63
N LEU A 226 -33.63 -9.16 -12.49
CA LEU A 226 -34.30 -9.60 -11.26
C LEU A 226 -35.82 -9.59 -11.43
N VAL A 227 -36.40 -8.47 -11.88
CA VAL A 227 -37.86 -8.31 -12.04
C VAL A 227 -38.42 -9.21 -13.15
N THR A 228 -37.63 -9.48 -14.20
CA THR A 228 -38.04 -10.35 -15.32
C THR A 228 -37.82 -11.84 -15.08
N GLY A 229 -37.21 -12.23 -13.95
CA GLY A 229 -36.94 -13.64 -13.62
C GLY A 229 -35.86 -14.31 -14.48
N VAL A 230 -35.15 -13.56 -15.33
CA VAL A 230 -34.09 -14.09 -16.23
C VAL A 230 -32.74 -14.28 -15.50
N ARG A 231 -32.63 -13.75 -14.28
CA ARG A 231 -31.46 -13.80 -13.41
C ARG A 231 -30.85 -15.19 -13.22
N ASP A 232 -31.67 -16.24 -13.16
CA ASP A 232 -31.20 -17.59 -12.81
C ASP A 232 -30.67 -18.42 -14.00
N SER A 233 -30.54 -17.81 -15.18
CA SER A 233 -29.92 -18.48 -16.32
C SER A 233 -28.40 -18.65 -16.12
N ALA A 234 -27.83 -19.69 -16.72
CA ALA A 234 -26.43 -20.08 -16.53
C ALA A 234 -25.43 -18.94 -16.79
N TRP A 235 -25.79 -18.02 -17.68
CA TRP A 235 -24.96 -16.88 -18.08
C TRP A 235 -24.90 -15.77 -17.03
N PHE A 236 -25.85 -15.69 -16.10
CA PHE A 236 -25.98 -14.59 -15.13
C PHE A 236 -25.88 -15.06 -13.67
N ARG A 237 -25.59 -16.35 -13.42
CA ARG A 237 -25.31 -16.86 -12.07
C ARG A 237 -23.88 -16.48 -11.63
N PRO A 238 -23.68 -15.93 -10.42
CA PRO A 238 -22.34 -15.69 -9.91
C PRO A 238 -21.57 -16.99 -9.72
N ALA A 239 -20.24 -16.88 -9.82
CA ALA A 239 -19.33 -17.97 -9.47
C ALA A 239 -19.57 -18.43 -8.01
N SER A 240 -19.38 -19.72 -7.76
CA SER A 240 -19.68 -20.37 -6.47
C SER A 240 -18.86 -19.83 -5.28
N ASP A 241 -17.88 -19.01 -5.55
CA ASP A 241 -16.79 -18.53 -4.69
C ASP A 241 -16.63 -17.00 -4.76
N SER A 242 -17.70 -16.30 -5.16
CA SER A 242 -17.75 -14.84 -5.08
C SER A 242 -17.74 -14.34 -3.64
N ALA A 243 -17.02 -13.23 -3.39
CA ALA A 243 -16.94 -12.58 -2.08
C ALA A 243 -18.31 -12.07 -1.55
N VAL A 244 -19.28 -11.88 -2.44
CA VAL A 244 -20.64 -11.44 -2.09
C VAL A 244 -21.62 -12.61 -1.95
N ARG A 245 -21.17 -13.86 -2.20
CA ARG A 245 -22.03 -15.03 -2.08
C ARG A 245 -22.35 -15.29 -0.61
N THR A 246 -23.63 -15.39 -0.30
CA THR A 246 -24.05 -15.89 1.02
C THR A 246 -23.78 -17.39 1.09
N LYS A 247 -23.02 -17.85 2.10
CA LYS A 247 -22.72 -19.28 2.36
C LYS A 247 -23.96 -20.18 2.56
N SER A 248 -25.18 -19.64 2.46
CA SER A 248 -26.42 -20.32 2.84
C SER A 248 -27.00 -21.25 1.78
N GLY A 249 -26.42 -21.33 0.57
CA GLY A 249 -26.98 -22.15 -0.51
C GLY A 249 -28.35 -21.68 -1.03
N LYS A 250 -28.88 -20.57 -0.49
CA LYS A 250 -30.11 -19.91 -0.95
C LYS A 250 -29.72 -18.66 -1.74
N SER A 251 -30.18 -18.58 -2.98
CA SER A 251 -30.00 -17.43 -3.86
C SER A 251 -30.65 -16.17 -3.26
N GLY A 252 -29.84 -15.31 -2.64
CA GLY A 252 -30.26 -14.02 -2.08
C GLY A 252 -29.82 -12.83 -2.94
N PRO A 253 -30.20 -11.59 -2.59
CA PRO A 253 -29.68 -10.38 -3.24
C PRO A 253 -28.16 -10.25 -3.19
N ALA A 254 -27.50 -10.84 -2.19
CA ALA A 254 -26.03 -10.87 -2.11
C ALA A 254 -25.39 -11.71 -3.24
N ASP A 255 -26.05 -12.80 -3.66
CA ASP A 255 -25.68 -13.65 -4.81
C ASP A 255 -26.01 -13.00 -6.18
N PHE A 256 -26.12 -11.68 -6.26
CA PHE A 256 -26.42 -10.94 -7.49
C PHE A 256 -25.21 -10.12 -7.96
N PHE A 257 -24.42 -9.62 -7.01
CA PHE A 257 -23.36 -8.65 -7.23
C PHE A 257 -22.03 -9.29 -7.64
N GLY A 258 -21.94 -10.61 -7.55
CA GLY A 258 -20.67 -11.31 -7.48
C GLY A 258 -19.90 -11.53 -8.79
N TRP A 259 -20.47 -11.13 -9.93
CA TRP A 259 -20.05 -11.65 -11.24
C TRP A 259 -19.27 -10.67 -12.13
N ILE A 260 -19.48 -9.35 -12.04
CA ILE A 260 -18.99 -8.46 -13.11
C ILE A 260 -17.54 -8.04 -12.99
N TYR A 261 -16.98 -7.97 -11.79
CA TYR A 261 -15.52 -7.99 -11.64
C TYR A 261 -15.21 -8.62 -10.30
N ARG A 262 -15.04 -9.94 -10.31
CA ARG A 262 -14.54 -10.69 -9.16
C ARG A 262 -13.13 -10.23 -8.75
N TYR A 263 -12.40 -9.65 -9.71
CA TYR A 263 -10.98 -9.36 -9.64
C TYR A 263 -10.71 -7.95 -10.19
N SER A 264 -9.85 -7.17 -9.53
CA SER A 264 -9.27 -5.95 -10.08
C SER A 264 -8.41 -6.24 -11.30
N VAL A 265 -8.02 -5.23 -12.08
CA VAL A 265 -7.08 -5.44 -13.20
C VAL A 265 -5.77 -6.06 -12.70
N MET A 266 -5.33 -5.66 -11.49
CA MET A 266 -4.13 -6.22 -10.86
C MET A 266 -4.32 -7.67 -10.39
N GLU A 267 -5.51 -8.01 -9.91
CA GLU A 267 -5.88 -9.39 -9.58
C GLU A 267 -5.91 -10.26 -10.84
N LEU A 268 -6.53 -9.79 -11.94
CA LEU A 268 -6.54 -10.50 -13.22
C LEU A 268 -5.12 -10.73 -13.76
N TRP A 269 -4.23 -9.76 -13.60
CA TRP A 269 -2.82 -9.94 -13.92
C TRP A 269 -2.19 -11.02 -13.04
N ALA A 270 -2.43 -11.01 -11.73
CA ALA A 270 -1.91 -12.04 -10.82
C ALA A 270 -2.31 -13.46 -11.27
N TYR A 271 -3.61 -13.70 -11.49
CA TYR A 271 -4.12 -14.99 -11.96
C TYR A 271 -3.55 -15.42 -13.32
N ALA A 272 -3.25 -14.47 -14.21
CA ALA A 272 -2.69 -14.78 -15.53
C ALA A 272 -1.20 -15.20 -15.47
N THR A 273 -0.54 -14.98 -14.33
CA THR A 273 0.91 -15.21 -14.15
C THR A 273 1.28 -16.31 -13.16
N GLU A 274 0.28 -16.97 -12.57
CA GLU A 274 0.45 -18.15 -11.71
C GLU A 274 0.55 -19.48 -12.47
#